data_AF-A0A2R7JG15-F1
#
_entry.id   AF-A0A2R7JG15-F1
#
_cell.length_a   1.000
_cell.length_b   1.000
_cell.length_c   1.000
_cell.angle_alpha   90.00
_cell.angle_beta   90.00
_cell.angle_gamma   90.00
#
_symmetry.space_group_name_H-M   'P 1'
#
loop_
_entity.id
_entity.type
_entity.pdbx_description
1 polymer ?
#
loop_
_entity_poly.entity_id
_entity_poly.type
_entity_poly.pdbx_seq_one_letter_code
_entity_poly.pdbx_strand_id
1 'polypeptide(L)'
;MTIRTLAARFALVVSCALLTATPAMAQFWQCAPYARMISGIEIRGNANTWWGQAAGRYARGHAPKVGAVLAFASTSRMRLGHVAMVSEVVSDREVLLTHANWSRRGGVERDVRAIDISENGDWSLVKVWYGPQGGLGTSAYPTKGFIYADRAPAHETGDDQIERGAMAPVVMAALDLGDVRF
;
A
#
# COMPACT_ATOMS: atom_id res chain seq x y z
N MET A 1 -0.57 51.93 -15.19
CA MET A 1 -1.46 50.74 -15.34
C MET A 1 -2.82 51.08 -14.79
N THR A 2 -3.89 50.92 -15.57
CA THR A 2 -5.26 51.25 -15.13
C THR A 2 -5.86 50.07 -14.37
N ILE A 3 -6.62 50.34 -13.30
CA ILE A 3 -7.26 49.33 -12.42
C ILE A 3 -8.01 48.23 -13.21
N ARG A 4 -8.57 48.58 -14.37
CA ARG A 4 -9.23 47.65 -15.31
C ARG A 4 -8.30 46.58 -15.88
N THR A 5 -7.05 46.92 -16.18
CA THR A 5 -6.04 45.96 -16.67
C THR A 5 -5.51 45.04 -15.58
N LEU A 6 -5.55 45.46 -14.31
CA LEU A 6 -5.22 44.62 -13.17
C LEU A 6 -6.35 43.62 -12.87
N ALA A 7 -7.61 44.09 -12.90
CA ALA A 7 -8.79 43.25 -12.70
C ALA A 7 -8.94 42.15 -13.77
N ALA A 8 -8.71 42.49 -15.05
CA ALA A 8 -8.77 41.52 -16.14
C ALA A 8 -7.70 40.41 -16.03
N ARG A 9 -6.49 40.76 -15.59
CA ARG A 9 -5.40 39.79 -15.34
C ARG A 9 -5.69 38.91 -14.14
N PHE A 10 -6.24 39.48 -13.07
CA PHE A 10 -6.66 38.71 -11.89
C PHE A 10 -7.79 37.72 -12.23
N ALA A 11 -8.78 38.15 -13.02
CA ALA A 11 -9.86 37.28 -13.48
C ALA A 11 -9.36 36.12 -14.37
N LEU A 12 -8.37 36.38 -15.23
CA LEU A 12 -7.76 35.33 -16.06
C LEU A 12 -6.98 34.31 -15.22
N VAL A 13 -6.19 34.76 -14.24
CA VAL A 13 -5.41 33.87 -13.36
C VAL A 13 -6.32 33.01 -12.48
N VAL A 14 -7.39 33.59 -11.91
CA VAL A 14 -8.39 32.84 -11.13
C VAL A 14 -9.14 31.82 -12.00
N SER A 15 -9.48 32.18 -13.25
CA SER A 15 -10.14 31.25 -14.18
C SER A 15 -9.24 30.10 -14.60
N CYS A 16 -7.94 30.35 -14.81
CA CYS A 16 -6.96 29.28 -15.06
C CYS A 16 -6.74 28.36 -13.85
N ALA A 17 -6.77 28.89 -12.62
CA ALA A 17 -6.60 28.10 -11.40
C ALA A 17 -7.78 27.15 -11.11
N LEU A 18 -8.99 27.48 -11.56
CA LEU A 18 -10.17 26.62 -11.40
C LEU A 18 -10.23 25.47 -12.42
N LEU A 19 -9.55 25.60 -13.57
CA LEU A 19 -9.49 24.57 -14.61
C LEU A 19 -8.51 23.42 -14.29
N THR A 20 -7.64 23.56 -13.29
CA THR A 20 -6.65 22.54 -12.90
C THR A 20 -7.07 21.72 -11.68
N ALA A 21 -8.18 22.06 -11.02
CA ALA A 21 -8.68 21.32 -9.87
C ALA A 21 -9.42 20.05 -10.32
N THR A 22 -8.68 19.00 -10.69
CA THR A 22 -9.26 17.67 -10.89
C THR A 22 -9.63 17.08 -9.53
N PRO A 23 -10.89 16.65 -9.29
CA PRO A 23 -11.23 15.96 -8.06
C PRO A 23 -10.40 14.68 -7.95
N ALA A 24 -9.75 14.47 -6.80
CA ALA A 24 -9.06 13.21 -6.52
C ALA A 24 -10.11 12.09 -6.41
N MET A 25 -10.29 11.32 -7.47
CA MET A 25 -11.13 10.13 -7.44
C MET A 25 -10.43 9.06 -6.60
N ALA A 26 -10.95 8.79 -5.40
CA ALA A 26 -10.44 7.70 -4.58
C ALA A 26 -10.66 6.36 -5.30
N GLN A 27 -9.57 5.69 -5.67
CA GLN A 27 -9.62 4.40 -6.33
C GLN A 27 -10.21 3.34 -5.37
N PHE A 28 -11.26 2.66 -5.80
CA PHE A 28 -11.96 1.66 -5.00
C PHE A 28 -11.41 0.26 -5.28
N TRP A 29 -10.63 -0.28 -4.34
CA TRP A 29 -9.99 -1.58 -4.49
C TRP A 29 -10.68 -2.69 -3.71
N GLN A 30 -10.91 -3.83 -4.36
CA GLN A 30 -11.26 -5.08 -3.71
C GLN A 30 -10.00 -5.88 -3.38
N CYS A 31 -10.03 -6.70 -2.34
CA CYS A 31 -8.86 -7.46 -1.89
C CYS A 31 -8.27 -8.37 -2.97
N ALA A 32 -9.11 -9.19 -3.63
CA ALA A 32 -8.67 -10.16 -4.63
C ALA A 32 -7.98 -9.54 -5.86
N PRO A 33 -8.57 -8.57 -6.59
CA PRO A 33 -7.88 -7.96 -7.73
C PRO A 33 -6.64 -7.17 -7.31
N TYR A 34 -6.65 -6.51 -6.15
CA TYR A 34 -5.48 -5.80 -5.64
C TYR A 34 -4.34 -6.76 -5.30
N ALA A 35 -4.63 -7.85 -4.56
CA ALA A 35 -3.66 -8.88 -4.22
C ALA A 35 -3.05 -9.52 -5.48
N ARG A 36 -3.85 -9.81 -6.51
CA ARG A 36 -3.33 -10.34 -7.79
C ARG A 36 -2.32 -9.38 -8.42
N MET A 37 -2.65 -8.09 -8.48
CA MET A 37 -1.79 -7.07 -9.07
C MET A 37 -0.42 -6.98 -8.37
N ILE A 38 -0.41 -6.99 -7.03
CA ILE A 38 0.83 -6.79 -6.26
C ILE A 38 1.66 -8.07 -6.05
N SER A 39 1.02 -9.25 -6.06
CA SER A 39 1.70 -10.53 -5.80
C SER A 39 2.09 -11.30 -7.06
N GLY A 40 1.50 -10.98 -8.21
CA GLY A 40 1.66 -11.77 -9.45
C GLY A 40 0.91 -13.11 -9.45
N ILE A 41 0.09 -13.41 -8.44
CA ILE A 41 -0.76 -14.61 -8.42
C ILE A 41 -1.98 -14.41 -9.32
N GLU A 42 -2.03 -15.13 -10.43
CA GLU A 42 -3.08 -15.03 -11.47
C GLU A 42 -4.34 -15.85 -11.15
N ILE A 43 -4.82 -15.75 -9.92
CA ILE A 43 -6.10 -16.31 -9.47
C ILE A 43 -7.20 -15.25 -9.57
N ARG A 44 -8.40 -15.67 -9.98
CA ARG A 44 -9.57 -14.79 -10.19
C ARG A 44 -10.77 -15.32 -9.40
N GLY A 45 -11.75 -14.44 -9.17
CA GLY A 45 -12.94 -14.73 -8.38
C GLY A 45 -12.78 -14.41 -6.89
N ASN A 46 -13.75 -14.87 -6.10
CA ASN A 46 -13.86 -14.59 -4.67
C ASN A 46 -12.66 -15.14 -3.88
N ALA A 47 -12.21 -14.40 -2.88
CA ALA A 47 -11.02 -14.72 -2.08
C ALA A 47 -11.09 -16.11 -1.42
N ASN A 48 -12.27 -16.53 -0.96
CA ASN A 48 -12.48 -17.86 -0.35
C ASN A 48 -12.21 -19.04 -1.29
N THR A 49 -12.23 -18.82 -2.61
CA THR A 49 -11.93 -19.88 -3.59
C THR A 49 -10.43 -19.99 -3.88
N TRP A 50 -9.62 -19.00 -3.52
CA TRP A 50 -8.21 -18.92 -3.93
C TRP A 50 -7.39 -20.10 -3.41
N TRP A 51 -7.60 -20.51 -2.16
CA TRP A 51 -6.88 -21.65 -1.60
C TRP A 51 -7.11 -22.94 -2.38
N GLY A 52 -8.34 -23.19 -2.83
CA GLY A 52 -8.70 -24.34 -3.66
C GLY A 52 -8.14 -24.21 -5.08
N GLN A 53 -8.30 -23.05 -5.70
CA GLN A 53 -7.78 -22.78 -7.05
C GLN A 53 -6.25 -22.85 -7.14
N ALA A 54 -5.54 -22.52 -6.06
CA ALA A 54 -4.10 -22.62 -6.00
C ALA A 54 -3.58 -24.06 -6.02
N ALA A 55 -4.40 -25.05 -5.62
CA ALA A 55 -3.98 -26.45 -5.61
C ALA A 55 -3.52 -26.90 -7.01
N GLY A 56 -2.30 -27.43 -7.10
CA GLY A 56 -1.71 -27.89 -8.37
C GLY A 56 -1.26 -26.78 -9.33
N ARG A 57 -1.47 -25.50 -8.98
CA ARG A 57 -1.06 -24.33 -9.78
C ARG A 57 -0.03 -23.45 -9.10
N TYR A 58 -0.12 -23.33 -7.78
CA TYR A 58 0.81 -22.60 -6.93
C TYR A 58 1.17 -23.47 -5.74
N ALA A 59 2.41 -23.34 -5.26
CA ALA A 59 2.78 -23.95 -3.99
C ALA A 59 1.98 -23.30 -2.85
N ARG A 60 1.61 -24.10 -1.85
CA ARG A 60 0.85 -23.68 -0.67
C ARG A 60 1.53 -24.18 0.60
N GLY A 61 1.40 -23.46 1.70
CA GLY A 61 1.90 -23.90 3.00
C GLY A 61 1.60 -22.91 4.12
N HIS A 62 2.31 -23.03 5.24
CA HIS A 62 2.06 -22.22 6.44
C HIS A 62 3.23 -21.33 6.84
N ALA A 63 4.35 -21.40 6.12
CA ALA A 63 5.51 -20.55 6.37
C ALA A 63 5.32 -19.19 5.68
N PRO A 64 5.35 -18.07 6.41
CA PRO A 64 5.25 -16.75 5.78
C PRO A 64 6.46 -16.49 4.88
N LYS A 65 6.22 -15.87 3.73
CA LYS A 65 7.26 -15.42 2.81
C LYS A 65 6.85 -14.09 2.20
N VAL A 66 7.80 -13.19 1.99
CA VAL A 66 7.57 -11.94 1.26
C VAL A 66 6.97 -12.25 -0.12
N GLY A 67 5.91 -11.55 -0.49
CA GLY A 67 5.14 -11.75 -1.71
C GLY A 67 4.11 -12.87 -1.67
N ALA A 68 4.14 -13.74 -0.66
CA ALA A 68 3.11 -14.75 -0.50
C ALA A 68 1.76 -14.11 -0.15
N VAL A 69 0.67 -14.72 -0.58
CA VAL A 69 -0.69 -14.26 -0.26
C VAL A 69 -1.28 -15.12 0.84
N LEU A 70 -1.54 -14.52 2.00
CA LEU A 70 -2.28 -15.12 3.09
C LEU A 70 -3.76 -15.25 2.68
N ALA A 71 -4.28 -16.48 2.70
CA ALA A 71 -5.66 -16.78 2.32
C ALA A 71 -6.53 -16.98 3.55
N PHE A 72 -7.47 -16.07 3.78
CA PHE A 72 -8.40 -16.14 4.91
C PHE A 72 -9.55 -17.09 4.59
N ALA A 73 -9.96 -17.87 5.60
CA ALA A 73 -11.15 -18.71 5.47
C ALA A 73 -12.42 -17.86 5.54
N SER A 74 -13.49 -18.34 4.89
CA SER A 74 -14.81 -17.73 5.01
C SER A 74 -15.31 -17.83 6.46
N THR A 75 -15.91 -16.75 6.95
CA THR A 75 -16.66 -16.73 8.22
C THR A 75 -18.05 -16.15 7.98
N SER A 76 -18.92 -16.16 9.00
CA SER A 76 -20.25 -15.54 8.91
C SER A 76 -20.19 -14.05 8.57
N ARG A 77 -19.19 -13.33 9.08
CA ARG A 77 -18.97 -11.90 8.86
C ARG A 77 -18.08 -11.60 7.65
N MET A 78 -17.43 -12.61 7.08
CA MET A 78 -16.52 -12.50 5.93
C MET A 78 -16.75 -13.65 4.94
N ARG A 79 -17.97 -13.71 4.38
CA ARG A 79 -18.43 -14.86 3.57
C ARG A 79 -17.59 -15.09 2.31
N LEU A 80 -17.14 -14.01 1.66
CA LEU A 80 -16.33 -14.08 0.45
C LEU A 80 -14.85 -14.40 0.73
N GLY A 81 -14.47 -14.60 2.00
CA GLY A 81 -13.08 -14.71 2.43
C GLY A 81 -12.33 -13.39 2.29
N HIS A 82 -11.02 -13.45 2.44
CA HIS A 82 -10.11 -12.33 2.21
C HIS A 82 -8.74 -12.85 1.77
N VAL A 83 -7.98 -12.01 1.11
CA VAL A 83 -6.59 -12.29 0.73
C VAL A 83 -5.74 -11.06 0.96
N ALA A 84 -4.51 -11.26 1.44
CA ALA A 84 -3.57 -10.20 1.72
C ALA A 84 -2.15 -10.64 1.37
N MET A 85 -1.38 -9.80 0.68
CA MET A 85 0.01 -10.11 0.36
C MET A 85 0.89 -9.77 1.56
N VAL A 86 1.84 -10.63 1.88
CA VAL A 86 2.92 -10.35 2.84
C VAL A 86 3.92 -9.39 2.19
N SER A 87 4.05 -8.18 2.71
CA SER A 87 5.10 -7.24 2.29
C SER A 87 6.40 -7.47 3.06
N GLU A 88 6.33 -7.88 4.33
CA GLU A 88 7.51 -8.17 5.16
C GLU A 88 7.23 -9.31 6.12
N VAL A 89 8.25 -10.10 6.43
CA VAL A 89 8.23 -11.10 7.52
C VAL A 89 9.05 -10.54 8.68
N VAL A 90 8.38 -10.15 9.76
CA VAL A 90 9.00 -9.50 10.92
C VAL A 90 9.52 -10.55 11.90
N SER A 91 8.76 -11.63 12.08
CA SER A 91 9.14 -12.79 12.90
C SER A 91 8.35 -14.03 12.48
N ASP A 92 8.59 -15.16 13.13
CA ASP A 92 7.82 -16.40 12.92
C ASP A 92 6.30 -16.22 13.17
N ARG A 93 5.93 -15.19 13.95
CA ARG A 93 4.56 -14.93 14.40
C ARG A 93 4.01 -13.58 13.95
N GLU A 94 4.77 -12.81 13.20
CA GLU A 94 4.37 -11.47 12.77
C GLU A 94 4.82 -11.18 11.33
N VAL A 95 3.87 -10.70 10.53
CA VAL A 95 4.11 -10.23 9.17
C VAL A 95 3.49 -8.85 8.99
N LEU A 96 4.02 -8.10 8.03
CA LEU A 96 3.35 -6.92 7.48
C LEU A 96 2.58 -7.32 6.23
N LEU A 97 1.34 -6.84 6.13
CA LEU A 97 0.43 -7.13 5.04
C LEU A 97 0.19 -5.87 4.22
N THR A 98 0.15 -6.05 2.90
CA THR A 98 -0.39 -5.07 1.96
C THR A 98 -1.64 -5.64 1.30
N HIS A 99 -2.77 -4.96 1.49
CA HIS A 99 -4.08 -5.43 1.04
C HIS A 99 -5.10 -4.29 0.88
N ALA A 100 -6.29 -4.62 0.39
CA ALA A 100 -7.36 -3.64 0.18
C ALA A 100 -8.69 -4.11 0.76
N ASN A 101 -9.61 -3.16 0.99
CA ASN A 101 -10.97 -3.41 1.47
C ASN A 101 -11.05 -4.10 2.84
N TRP A 102 -10.11 -3.79 3.74
CA TRP A 102 -10.10 -4.33 5.10
C TRP A 102 -10.69 -3.34 6.12
N SER A 103 -9.93 -2.33 6.52
CA SER A 103 -10.39 -1.34 7.51
C SER A 103 -11.39 -0.33 6.97
N ARG A 104 -11.26 0.02 5.68
CA ARG A 104 -12.15 0.94 4.96
C ARG A 104 -12.55 0.33 3.63
N ARG A 105 -13.83 0.47 3.27
CA ARG A 105 -14.34 -0.01 1.99
C ARG A 105 -13.54 0.60 0.83
N GLY A 106 -13.00 -0.25 -0.03
CA GLY A 106 -12.19 0.17 -1.18
C GLY A 106 -10.80 0.70 -0.87
N GLY A 107 -10.44 0.89 0.40
CA GLY A 107 -9.16 1.48 0.80
C GLY A 107 -8.02 0.47 0.72
N VAL A 108 -6.83 0.94 0.37
CA VAL A 108 -5.58 0.17 0.42
C VAL A 108 -4.88 0.47 1.74
N GLU A 109 -4.42 -0.59 2.41
CA GLU A 109 -3.55 -0.53 3.57
C GLU A 109 -2.23 -1.23 3.21
N ARG A 110 -1.12 -0.56 3.51
CA ARG A 110 0.25 -1.03 3.25
C ARG A 110 0.96 -1.26 4.57
N ASP A 111 1.77 -2.31 4.61
CA ASP A 111 2.64 -2.65 5.72
C ASP A 111 1.93 -2.71 7.08
N VAL A 112 0.68 -3.19 7.07
CA VAL A 112 -0.12 -3.30 8.29
C VAL A 112 0.08 -4.65 8.97
N ARG A 113 0.19 -4.63 10.29
CA ARG A 113 0.56 -5.81 11.08
C ARG A 113 -0.49 -6.91 11.00
N ALA A 114 -0.03 -8.15 10.88
CA ALA A 114 -0.79 -9.34 11.20
C ALA A 114 0.02 -10.27 12.09
N ILE A 115 -0.63 -10.75 13.16
CA ILE A 115 -0.02 -11.62 14.16
C ILE A 115 -0.70 -12.97 14.13
N ASP A 116 0.10 -14.02 14.07
CA ASP A 116 -0.34 -15.39 14.29
C ASP A 116 -0.62 -15.61 15.79
N ILE A 117 -1.89 -15.89 16.11
CA ILE A 117 -2.37 -16.19 17.46
C ILE A 117 -2.82 -17.66 17.59
N SER A 118 -2.50 -18.51 16.61
CA SER A 118 -2.75 -19.95 16.69
C SER A 118 -1.94 -20.57 17.83
N GLU A 119 -2.45 -21.64 18.43
CA GLU A 119 -1.74 -22.36 19.50
C GLU A 119 -0.43 -22.97 18.98
N ASN A 120 -0.45 -23.46 17.73
CA ASN A 120 0.66 -24.21 17.14
C ASN A 120 1.70 -23.34 16.41
N GLY A 121 1.42 -22.06 16.17
CA GLY A 121 2.30 -21.24 15.32
C GLY A 121 2.23 -21.60 13.85
N ASP A 122 1.10 -22.12 13.40
CA ASP A 122 0.88 -22.61 12.04
C ASP A 122 0.08 -21.62 11.18
N TRP A 123 -0.07 -20.37 11.65
CA TRP A 123 -0.82 -19.32 10.97
C TRP A 123 -2.30 -19.65 10.73
N SER A 124 -2.85 -20.69 11.38
CA SER A 124 -4.27 -21.07 11.23
C SER A 124 -5.24 -20.03 11.78
N LEU A 125 -4.77 -19.11 12.63
CA LEU A 125 -5.58 -18.08 13.28
C LEU A 125 -4.78 -16.79 13.46
N VAL A 126 -5.28 -15.67 12.93
CA VAL A 126 -4.56 -14.38 12.97
C VAL A 126 -5.40 -13.25 13.53
N LYS A 127 -4.73 -12.25 14.10
CA LYS A 127 -5.27 -10.89 14.29
C LYS A 127 -4.58 -9.95 13.33
N VAL A 128 -5.35 -9.06 12.72
CA VAL A 128 -4.85 -8.09 11.74
C VAL A 128 -5.14 -6.69 12.26
N TRP A 129 -4.25 -5.76 11.95
CA TRP A 129 -4.48 -4.33 12.09
C TRP A 129 -5.88 -3.91 11.63
N TYR A 130 -6.44 -2.91 12.30
CA TYR A 130 -7.72 -2.31 11.96
C TYR A 130 -7.67 -0.80 12.16
N GLY A 131 -7.67 -0.05 11.06
CA GLY A 131 -7.51 1.40 11.03
C GLY A 131 -8.38 2.16 12.04
N PRO A 132 -9.70 1.90 12.16
CA PRO A 132 -10.55 2.58 13.13
C PRO A 132 -10.16 2.38 14.60
N GLN A 133 -9.41 1.32 14.93
CA GLN A 133 -8.87 1.10 16.27
C GLN A 133 -7.45 1.65 16.46
N GLY A 134 -6.77 2.07 15.37
CA GLY A 134 -5.38 2.51 15.43
C GLY A 134 -4.42 1.43 15.93
N GLY A 135 -4.78 0.15 15.75
CA GLY A 135 -4.10 -0.98 16.37
C GLY A 135 -4.51 -2.31 15.78
N LEU A 136 -4.07 -3.40 16.43
CA LEU A 136 -4.57 -4.74 16.12
C LEU A 136 -6.07 -4.82 16.40
N GLY A 137 -6.79 -5.42 15.45
CA GLY A 137 -8.19 -5.74 15.63
C GLY A 137 -8.43 -6.76 16.74
N THR A 138 -9.61 -6.69 17.35
CA THR A 138 -10.05 -7.63 18.40
C THR A 138 -10.47 -8.98 17.83
N SER A 139 -10.91 -9.02 16.57
CA SER A 139 -11.40 -10.23 15.92
C SER A 139 -10.26 -11.16 15.52
N ALA A 140 -10.41 -12.45 15.83
CA ALA A 140 -9.56 -13.52 15.35
C ALA A 140 -10.11 -14.06 14.02
N TYR A 141 -9.24 -14.21 13.03
CA TYR A 141 -9.62 -14.64 11.70
C TYR A 141 -8.94 -15.97 11.35
N PRO A 142 -9.71 -17.03 11.03
CA PRO A 142 -9.12 -18.27 10.58
C PRO A 142 -8.51 -18.09 9.19
N THR A 143 -7.35 -18.69 8.96
CA THR A 143 -6.69 -18.70 7.65
C THR A 143 -6.50 -20.13 7.16
N LYS A 144 -6.18 -20.26 5.87
CA LYS A 144 -5.80 -21.53 5.25
C LYS A 144 -4.29 -21.68 5.11
N GLY A 145 -3.53 -20.60 5.32
CA GLY A 145 -2.10 -20.50 5.04
C GLY A 145 -1.79 -19.56 3.88
N PHE A 146 -0.59 -19.73 3.31
CA PHE A 146 0.01 -18.89 2.30
C PHE A 146 0.02 -19.56 0.93
N ILE A 147 -0.32 -18.79 -0.10
CA ILE A 147 -0.15 -19.15 -1.50
C ILE A 147 1.13 -18.45 -1.98
N TYR A 148 2.08 -19.22 -2.49
CA TYR A 148 3.39 -18.70 -2.90
C TYR A 148 3.35 -18.34 -4.39
N ALA A 149 3.77 -17.11 -4.71
CA ALA A 149 3.97 -16.69 -6.09
C ALA A 149 5.26 -17.33 -6.66
N ASP A 150 5.27 -17.62 -7.96
CA ASP A 150 6.44 -18.16 -8.65
C ASP A 150 7.53 -17.09 -8.89
N ARG A 151 7.20 -15.80 -8.66
CA ARG A 151 8.08 -14.65 -8.85
C ARG A 151 7.97 -13.73 -7.63
N ALA A 152 9.11 -13.25 -7.12
CA ALA A 152 9.14 -12.24 -6.07
C ALA A 152 8.42 -10.95 -6.53
N PRO A 153 7.64 -10.29 -5.66
CA PRO A 153 6.89 -9.09 -6.03
C PRO A 153 7.86 -8.00 -6.47
N ALA A 154 7.45 -7.21 -7.47
CA ALA A 154 8.18 -6.00 -7.81
C ALA A 154 8.06 -5.05 -6.61
N HIS A 155 9.19 -4.80 -5.94
CA HIS A 155 9.25 -3.75 -4.92
C HIS A 155 8.98 -2.43 -5.66
N GLU A 156 7.80 -1.85 -5.49
CA GLU A 156 7.59 -0.45 -5.83
C GLU A 156 8.42 0.36 -4.83
N THR A 157 9.70 0.56 -5.12
CA THR A 157 10.55 1.56 -4.47
C THR A 157 9.99 2.93 -4.87
N GLY A 158 8.91 3.35 -4.22
CA GLY A 158 8.21 4.60 -4.46
C GLY A 158 8.42 5.57 -3.31
N ASP A 159 9.31 6.53 -3.55
CA ASP A 159 9.16 7.94 -3.16
C ASP A 159 9.76 8.50 -1.84
N ASP A 160 10.92 8.01 -1.39
CA ASP A 160 11.68 8.65 -0.28
C ASP A 160 12.99 9.36 -0.70
N GLN A 161 13.32 9.39 -2.00
CA GLN A 161 14.58 9.95 -2.50
C GLN A 161 14.45 11.34 -3.15
N ILE A 162 13.24 11.91 -3.28
CA ILE A 162 13.00 13.24 -3.87
C ILE A 162 12.66 14.31 -2.81
N GLU A 163 13.18 14.22 -1.58
CA GLU A 163 13.10 15.39 -0.65
C GLU A 163 14.41 15.74 0.06
N ARG A 164 15.49 14.98 -0.12
CA ARG A 164 16.79 15.26 0.55
C ARG A 164 17.83 15.98 -0.31
N GLY A 165 17.50 16.33 -1.56
CA GLY A 165 18.46 16.90 -2.52
C GLY A 165 18.43 18.42 -2.71
N ALA A 166 17.44 19.14 -2.18
CA ALA A 166 17.23 20.55 -2.54
C ALA A 166 17.13 21.46 -1.32
N MET A 167 18.25 21.65 -0.62
CA MET A 167 18.54 22.90 0.11
C MET A 167 20.03 22.97 0.45
N ALA A 168 20.85 23.33 -0.54
CA ALA A 168 22.18 23.87 -0.27
C ALA A 168 22.05 25.37 0.05
N PRO A 169 22.75 25.92 1.06
CA PRO A 169 22.65 27.33 1.41
C PRO A 169 23.32 28.20 0.35
N VAL A 170 22.62 29.26 -0.08
CA VAL A 170 23.18 30.31 -0.92
C VAL A 170 24.19 31.10 -0.09
N VAL A 171 25.48 30.91 -0.36
CA VAL A 171 26.55 31.78 0.16
C VAL A 171 26.64 33.00 -0.75
N MET A 172 26.32 34.17 -0.21
CA MET A 172 26.56 35.45 -0.88
C MET A 172 28.08 35.72 -0.93
N ALA A 173 28.66 35.67 -2.13
CA ALA A 173 30.05 36.06 -2.35
C ALA A 173 30.21 37.58 -2.23
N ALA A 174 31.08 38.02 -1.32
CA ALA A 174 31.54 39.40 -1.25
C ALA A 174 32.46 39.70 -2.43
N LEU A 175 32.22 40.83 -3.10
CA LEU A 175 33.09 41.38 -4.13
C LEU A 175 34.32 41.97 -3.43
N ASP A 176 35.48 41.35 -3.63
CA ASP A 176 36.76 41.99 -3.33
C ASP A 176 37.30 42.64 -4.61
N LEU A 177 37.56 43.93 -4.51
CA LEU A 177 38.00 44.79 -5.60
C LEU A 177 39.52 44.96 -5.44
N GLY A 178 40.33 44.30 -6.27
CA GLY A 178 41.79 44.32 -6.10
C GLY A 178 42.58 44.07 -7.38
N ASP A 179 43.18 45.17 -7.86
CA ASP A 179 44.42 45.30 -8.65
C ASP A 179 44.51 44.72 -10.07
N VAL A 180 44.35 45.63 -11.05
CA VAL A 180 44.94 45.54 -12.38
C VAL A 180 46.23 46.37 -12.40
N ARG A 181 47.36 45.73 -12.69
CA ARG A 181 48.61 46.41 -13.08
C ARG A 181 48.98 46.00 -14.50
N PHE A 182 49.19 47.01 -15.35
CA PHE A 182 50.25 47.08 -16.36
C PHE A 182 50.80 48.51 -16.33
#